data_AF-A0A8T2WCG5-F1
#
_entry.id   AF-A0A8T2WCG5-F1
#
_cell.length_a   1.000
_cell.length_b   1.000
_cell.length_c   1.000
_cell.angle_alpha   90.00
_cell.angle_beta   90.00
_cell.angle_gamma   90.00
#
_symmetry.space_group_name_H-M   'P 1'
#
loop_
_entity.id
_entity.type
_entity.pdbx_description
1 polymer ?
#
loop_
_entity_poly.entity_id
_entity_poly.type
_entity_poly.pdbx_seq_one_letter_code
_entity_poly.pdbx_strand_id
1 'polypeptide(L)'
;MAGADGTSLATPLQTSLQIADKGDQLVALEQRQLSIIKRIEDLEHRLSYLSSPGGAAIPRRNNKSNETQNRSSSGGSSGNNNSSSSTPSSSSAAGPLPPKSTLPISSPVQIKLEQELIQKGLTNHLFIRVCSDEYYDRPLEFRQGIVGAASVHHMCKSIVMENTRVDADNSDPSILKYWLVVVQYTAKLHSDKLRAFVQKAHDGKLSKKQINMRLCPEDVSNELTGFEHNGVSPIAIRTKLPIILSHKIAALQPDVFWLGAGEVDLKVGMPAADFIEAYEPHVLDCTYDE
;
A
#
# COMPACT_ATOMS: atom_id res chain seq x y z
N MET A 1 8.13 -46.81 -49.56
CA MET A 1 8.86 -46.16 -48.45
C MET A 1 8.74 -44.66 -48.65
N ALA A 2 8.28 -43.93 -47.63
CA ALA A 2 8.05 -42.47 -47.59
C ALA A 2 6.94 -41.92 -48.54
N GLY A 3 6.15 -40.91 -48.19
CA GLY A 3 6.20 -40.00 -47.05
C GLY A 3 4.84 -39.35 -46.78
N ALA A 4 4.68 -38.90 -45.54
CA ALA A 4 3.57 -38.11 -45.07
C ALA A 4 3.89 -36.62 -45.29
N ASP A 5 2.90 -35.84 -45.73
CA ASP A 5 2.90 -34.38 -45.58
C ASP A 5 1.51 -33.96 -45.11
N GLY A 6 1.39 -33.76 -43.79
CA GLY A 6 0.22 -33.18 -43.13
C GLY A 6 0.53 -31.76 -42.71
N THR A 7 0.38 -30.80 -43.63
CA THR A 7 0.48 -29.37 -43.35
C THR A 7 -0.83 -28.90 -42.71
N SER A 8 -0.85 -28.82 -41.38
CA SER A 8 -1.92 -28.24 -40.58
C SER A 8 -1.96 -26.72 -40.78
N LEU A 9 -2.86 -26.25 -41.64
CA LEU A 9 -3.19 -24.83 -41.79
C LEU A 9 -3.97 -24.36 -40.54
N ALA A 10 -3.31 -23.63 -39.65
CA ALA A 10 -3.97 -22.95 -38.55
C ALA A 10 -4.97 -21.91 -39.10
N THR A 11 -6.24 -21.99 -38.66
CA THR A 11 -7.31 -21.11 -39.10
C THR A 11 -7.08 -19.64 -38.67
N PRO A 12 -7.48 -18.64 -39.49
CA PRO A 12 -7.20 -17.22 -39.25
C PRO A 12 -7.61 -16.68 -37.87
N LEU A 13 -8.68 -17.24 -37.28
CA LEU A 13 -9.17 -16.84 -35.95
C LEU A 13 -8.22 -17.23 -34.80
N GLN A 14 -7.50 -18.36 -34.92
CA GLN A 14 -6.49 -18.76 -33.92
C GLN A 14 -5.26 -17.86 -33.98
N THR A 15 -4.87 -17.41 -35.17
CA THR A 15 -3.73 -16.49 -35.36
C THR A 15 -4.05 -15.10 -34.79
N SER A 16 -5.27 -14.58 -35.00
CA SER A 16 -5.69 -13.28 -34.46
C SER A 16 -5.71 -13.24 -32.93
N LEU A 17 -6.19 -14.30 -32.29
CA LEU A 17 -6.20 -14.42 -30.81
C LEU A 17 -4.78 -14.53 -30.25
N GLN A 18 -3.89 -15.29 -30.92
CA GLN A 18 -2.49 -15.39 -30.52
C GLN A 18 -1.70 -14.09 -30.70
N ILE A 19 -2.06 -13.24 -31.67
CA ILE A 19 -1.42 -11.93 -31.88
C ILE A 19 -1.88 -10.94 -30.80
N ALA A 20 -3.16 -10.93 -30.45
CA ALA A 20 -3.69 -10.08 -29.38
C ALA A 20 -3.06 -10.41 -28.01
N ASP A 21 -2.97 -11.70 -27.67
CA ASP A 21 -2.32 -12.19 -26.44
C ASP A 21 -0.82 -11.81 -26.38
N LYS A 22 -0.11 -11.87 -27.52
CA LYS A 22 1.30 -11.44 -27.58
C LYS A 22 1.46 -9.92 -27.44
N GLY A 23 0.52 -9.13 -27.96
CA GLY A 23 0.51 -7.67 -27.79
C GLY A 23 0.35 -7.28 -26.32
N ASP A 24 -0.56 -7.95 -25.63
CA ASP A 24 -0.80 -7.75 -24.20
C ASP A 24 0.40 -8.12 -23.34
N GLN A 25 1.07 -9.23 -23.68
CA GLN A 25 2.31 -9.64 -23.03
C GLN A 25 3.45 -8.64 -23.28
N LEU A 26 3.56 -8.08 -24.48
CA LEU A 26 4.58 -7.07 -24.80
C LEU A 26 4.37 -5.79 -23.98
N VAL A 27 3.14 -5.28 -23.90
CA VAL A 27 2.82 -4.10 -23.09
C VAL A 27 3.09 -4.36 -21.62
N ALA A 28 2.73 -5.53 -21.09
CA ALA A 28 3.04 -5.90 -19.71
C ALA A 28 4.56 -5.97 -19.45
N LEU A 29 5.33 -6.47 -20.42
CA LEU A 29 6.80 -6.52 -20.34
C LEU A 29 7.42 -5.12 -20.38
N GLU A 30 6.95 -4.23 -21.25
CA GLU A 30 7.41 -2.84 -21.33
C GLU A 30 7.12 -2.09 -20.02
N GLN A 31 5.92 -2.24 -19.47
CA GLN A 31 5.55 -1.66 -18.18
C GLN A 31 6.40 -2.22 -17.02
N ARG A 32 6.66 -3.54 -17.05
CA ARG A 32 7.57 -4.18 -16.08
C ARG A 32 8.99 -3.65 -16.21
N GLN A 33 9.48 -3.46 -17.44
CA GLN A 33 10.80 -2.89 -17.69
C GLN A 33 10.90 -1.46 -17.14
N LEU A 34 9.90 -0.62 -17.41
CA LEU A 34 9.82 0.74 -16.85
C LEU A 34 9.79 0.72 -15.32
N SER A 35 9.06 -0.21 -14.72
CA SER A 35 9.03 -0.39 -13.27
C SER A 35 10.39 -0.81 -12.70
N ILE A 36 11.12 -1.70 -13.39
CA ILE A 36 12.49 -2.11 -13.00
C ILE A 36 13.46 -0.94 -13.10
N ILE A 37 13.39 -0.12 -14.16
CA ILE A 37 14.25 1.07 -14.31
C ILE A 37 14.00 2.03 -13.14
N LYS A 38 12.73 2.32 -12.85
CA LYS A 38 12.35 3.17 -11.71
C LYS A 38 12.84 2.59 -10.37
N ARG A 39 12.87 1.27 -10.22
CA ARG A 39 13.42 0.58 -9.03
C ARG A 39 14.92 0.79 -8.89
N ILE A 40 15.66 0.79 -9.99
CA ILE A 40 17.11 1.05 -9.96
C ILE A 40 17.35 2.51 -9.52
N GLU A 41 16.61 3.47 -10.07
CA GLU A 41 16.71 4.89 -9.70
C GLU A 41 16.42 5.14 -8.21
N ASP A 42 15.36 4.52 -7.65
CA ASP A 42 15.04 4.64 -6.23
C ASP A 42 16.12 4.03 -5.32
N LEU A 43 16.67 2.87 -5.71
CA LEU A 43 17.77 2.24 -4.97
C LEU A 43 19.04 3.09 -5.01
N GLU A 44 19.37 3.68 -6.15
CA GLU A 44 20.49 4.62 -6.29
C GLU A 44 20.29 5.85 -5.39
N HIS A 45 19.06 6.39 -5.34
CA HIS A 45 18.71 7.48 -4.45
C HIS A 45 18.89 7.10 -2.98
N ARG A 46 18.35 5.95 -2.55
CA ARG A 46 18.52 5.47 -1.16
C ARG A 46 19.97 5.23 -0.78
N LEU A 47 20.78 4.68 -1.69
CA LEU A 47 22.23 4.51 -1.49
C LEU A 47 22.96 5.86 -1.35
N SER A 48 22.55 6.88 -2.11
CA SER A 48 23.14 8.22 -2.01
C SER A 48 22.90 8.88 -0.64
N TYR A 49 21.72 8.65 -0.04
CA TYR A 49 21.39 9.12 1.31
C TYR A 49 22.22 8.42 2.38
N LEU A 50 22.50 7.12 2.24
CA LEU A 50 23.34 6.36 3.16
C LEU A 50 24.84 6.67 3.01
N SER A 51 25.26 7.23 1.87
CA SER A 51 26.65 7.58 1.58
C SER A 51 27.00 9.02 1.97
N SER A 52 26.02 9.82 2.43
CA SER A 52 26.27 11.18 2.90
C SER A 52 26.85 11.16 4.31
N PRO A 53 28.02 11.80 4.56
CA PRO A 53 28.62 11.86 5.88
C PRO A 53 27.86 12.87 6.76
N GLY A 54 26.73 12.44 7.35
CA GLY A 54 25.96 13.27 8.25
C GLY A 54 24.50 12.82 8.47
N GLY A 55 24.29 11.75 9.24
CA GLY A 55 22.98 11.39 9.82
C GLY A 55 22.73 9.88 9.80
N ALA A 56 22.33 9.20 10.87
CA ALA A 56 22.08 9.60 12.24
C ALA A 56 22.31 8.36 13.12
N ALA A 57 22.97 8.55 14.26
CA ALA A 57 22.98 7.58 15.34
C ALA A 57 21.54 7.37 15.84
N ILE A 58 21.11 6.12 15.90
CA ILE A 58 19.85 5.71 16.54
C ILE A 58 19.94 6.02 18.04
N PRO A 59 19.07 6.86 18.64
CA PRO A 59 19.09 7.04 20.07
C PRO A 59 18.36 5.86 20.74
N ARG A 60 19.13 5.03 21.46
CA ARG A 60 18.59 4.07 22.44
C ARG A 60 17.85 4.84 23.53
N ARG A 61 16.54 4.61 23.64
CA ARG A 61 15.69 5.20 24.68
C ARG A 61 15.92 4.47 26.01
N ASN A 62 16.67 5.09 26.92
CA ASN A 62 16.71 4.69 28.33
C ASN A 62 15.56 5.37 29.08
N ASN A 63 14.79 4.54 29.78
CA ASN A 63 13.67 4.90 30.63
C ASN A 63 14.22 5.45 31.96
N LYS A 64 13.79 6.64 32.40
CA LYS A 64 13.67 7.01 33.83
C LYS A 64 12.87 8.30 34.01
N SER A 65 12.19 8.31 35.14
CA SER A 65 11.03 9.07 35.60
C SER A 65 11.36 10.39 36.33
N ASN A 66 10.29 11.14 36.63
CA ASN A 66 10.15 12.24 37.61
C ASN A 66 10.80 13.58 37.23
N GLU A 67 10.34 14.77 37.62
CA GLU A 67 9.13 15.31 38.27
C GLU A 67 9.30 16.86 38.19
N THR A 68 8.19 17.59 37.99
CA THR A 68 7.82 18.87 38.63
C THR A 68 8.68 20.16 38.51
N GLN A 69 7.92 21.26 38.35
CA GLN A 69 8.17 22.68 38.70
C GLN A 69 8.95 23.54 37.70
N ASN A 70 8.77 24.87 37.62
CA ASN A 70 7.71 25.87 37.81
C ASN A 70 8.39 27.22 37.48
N ARG A 71 7.63 28.23 37.02
CA ARG A 71 7.90 29.69 37.14
C ARG A 71 9.03 30.38 36.34
N SER A 72 8.58 31.25 35.42
CA SER A 72 8.83 32.70 35.30
C SER A 72 10.18 33.31 35.71
N SER A 73 10.81 34.11 34.84
CA SER A 73 10.83 35.60 34.89
C SER A 73 11.95 36.27 34.05
N SER A 74 11.54 37.31 33.30
CA SER A 74 12.16 38.60 32.92
C SER A 74 13.67 38.90 32.95
N GLY A 75 14.09 39.68 31.93
CA GLY A 75 15.15 40.72 31.97
C GLY A 75 16.47 40.30 31.31
N GLY A 76 17.19 41.07 30.49
CA GLY A 76 17.06 42.43 29.97
C GLY A 76 18.38 42.84 29.27
N SER A 77 18.26 43.74 28.28
CA SER A 77 19.23 44.75 27.82
C SER A 77 20.52 44.42 27.03
N SER A 78 20.55 45.04 25.82
CA SER A 78 21.58 45.94 25.25
C SER A 78 22.96 45.45 24.82
N GLY A 79 23.33 45.82 23.58
CA GLY A 79 24.73 45.90 23.13
C GLY A 79 24.91 45.98 21.61
N ASN A 80 25.04 47.20 21.10
CA ASN A 80 25.26 47.60 19.70
C ASN A 80 26.71 47.32 19.23
N ASN A 81 26.94 47.05 17.93
CA ASN A 81 27.81 47.85 17.02
C ASN A 81 28.09 47.16 15.65
N ASN A 82 27.78 47.89 14.57
CA ASN A 82 28.53 48.19 13.31
C ASN A 82 29.72 47.29 12.89
N SER A 83 30.03 47.02 11.62
CA SER A 83 29.72 47.70 10.34
C SER A 83 30.29 46.95 9.11
N SER A 84 29.59 47.11 7.98
CA SER A 84 30.06 47.32 6.58
C SER A 84 30.90 46.30 5.77
N SER A 85 30.38 45.91 4.59
CA SER A 85 30.94 46.15 3.23
C SER A 85 30.21 45.27 2.17
N SER A 86 29.34 45.85 1.32
CA SER A 86 29.54 46.23 -0.11
C SER A 86 29.74 45.03 -1.08
N THR A 87 28.85 44.70 -2.03
CA THR A 87 28.57 45.36 -3.33
C THR A 87 27.56 44.47 -4.14
N PRO A 88 27.30 44.63 -5.46
CA PRO A 88 26.09 45.24 -6.02
C PRO A 88 25.22 44.28 -6.88
N SER A 89 24.03 44.76 -7.23
CA SER A 89 23.12 44.19 -8.22
C SER A 89 23.29 44.85 -9.60
N SER A 90 23.30 44.07 -10.68
CA SER A 90 22.61 44.37 -11.96
C SER A 90 22.83 43.30 -13.06
N SER A 91 21.74 42.60 -13.37
CA SER A 91 21.18 42.23 -14.69
C SER A 91 22.03 41.77 -15.88
N SER A 92 21.58 40.63 -16.41
CA SER A 92 21.27 40.29 -17.82
C SER A 92 22.27 39.48 -18.64
N ALA A 93 21.89 38.24 -18.97
CA ALA A 93 21.76 37.76 -20.36
C ALA A 93 21.12 36.36 -20.37
N ALA A 94 20.17 36.16 -21.27
CA ALA A 94 19.31 34.98 -21.37
C ALA A 94 19.99 33.79 -22.04
N GLY A 95 19.70 32.61 -21.50
CA GLY A 95 19.54 31.38 -22.25
C GLY A 95 18.77 30.40 -21.36
N PRO A 96 17.48 30.08 -21.62
CA PRO A 96 16.84 29.00 -20.91
C PRO A 96 17.42 27.69 -21.45
N LEU A 97 18.41 27.15 -20.75
CA LEU A 97 18.61 25.71 -20.67
C LEU A 97 17.24 25.09 -20.34
N PRO A 98 16.79 24.02 -21.00
CA PRO A 98 15.54 23.38 -20.63
C PRO A 98 15.65 22.85 -19.19
N PRO A 99 14.89 23.36 -18.21
CA PRO A 99 14.80 22.69 -16.93
C PRO A 99 13.44 22.04 -16.85
N LYS A 100 13.44 20.70 -16.82
CA LYS A 100 12.67 19.88 -15.88
C LYS A 100 12.70 18.43 -16.36
N SER A 101 13.74 17.71 -15.98
CA SER A 101 13.52 16.36 -15.47
C SER A 101 12.77 16.52 -14.15
N THR A 102 11.44 16.70 -14.22
CA THR A 102 10.61 16.52 -13.03
C THR A 102 10.64 15.04 -12.72
N LEU A 103 11.43 14.69 -11.70
CA LEU A 103 11.26 13.50 -10.88
C LEU A 103 9.76 13.17 -10.76
N PRO A 104 9.34 11.89 -10.75
CA PRO A 104 7.96 11.58 -10.41
C PRO A 104 7.73 12.04 -8.97
N ILE A 105 7.06 13.19 -8.81
CA ILE A 105 6.70 13.73 -7.51
C ILE A 105 5.75 12.72 -6.88
N SER A 106 6.19 12.06 -5.81
CA SER A 106 5.32 11.22 -4.99
C SER A 106 4.11 12.05 -4.56
N SER A 107 2.90 11.52 -4.72
CA SER A 107 1.68 12.23 -4.30
C SER A 107 1.69 12.47 -2.79
N PRO A 108 0.93 13.46 -2.29
CA PRO A 108 0.73 13.63 -0.85
C PRO A 108 0.24 12.36 -0.15
N VAL A 109 -0.59 11.55 -0.84
CA VAL A 109 -1.08 10.26 -0.33
C VAL A 109 0.08 9.27 -0.20
N GLN A 110 0.88 9.07 -1.26
CA GLN A 110 2.04 8.19 -1.23
C GLN A 110 3.02 8.57 -0.12
N ILE A 111 3.34 9.87 0.01
CA ILE A 111 4.25 10.37 1.06
C ILE A 111 3.70 10.03 2.46
N LYS A 112 2.40 10.23 2.69
CA LYS A 112 1.77 9.91 3.98
C LYS A 112 1.86 8.41 4.30
N LEU A 113 1.58 7.55 3.31
CA LEU A 113 1.65 6.09 3.50
C LEU A 113 3.09 5.64 3.76
N GLU A 114 4.04 6.12 2.96
CA GLU A 114 5.47 5.82 3.13
C GLU A 114 5.99 6.23 4.50
N GLN A 115 5.61 7.42 4.98
CA GLN A 115 5.96 7.88 6.33
C GLN A 115 5.43 6.96 7.42
N GLU A 116 4.18 6.48 7.33
CA GLU A 116 3.63 5.53 8.30
C GLU A 116 4.38 4.19 8.27
N LEU A 117 4.66 3.65 7.07
CA LEU A 117 5.40 2.40 6.92
C LEU A 117 6.78 2.49 7.57
N ILE A 118 7.52 3.57 7.31
CA ILE A 118 8.84 3.82 7.90
C ILE A 118 8.74 3.97 9.42
N GLN A 119 7.75 4.73 9.93
CA GLN A 119 7.54 4.90 11.38
C GLN A 119 7.24 3.58 12.09
N LYS A 120 6.61 2.64 11.39
CA LYS A 120 6.31 1.30 11.87
C LYS A 120 7.44 0.28 11.62
N GLY A 121 8.53 0.68 10.97
CA GLY A 121 9.70 -0.17 10.70
C GLY A 121 9.64 -0.95 9.38
N LEU A 122 8.59 -0.84 8.57
CA LEU A 122 8.52 -1.49 7.26
C LEU A 122 9.31 -0.67 6.24
N THR A 123 10.61 -0.91 6.16
CA THR A 123 11.51 -0.23 5.19
C THR A 123 11.70 -1.02 3.88
N ASN A 124 11.21 -2.26 3.86
CA ASN A 124 11.19 -3.12 2.68
C ASN A 124 9.81 -3.08 2.02
N HIS A 125 9.48 -1.96 1.38
CA HIS A 125 8.26 -1.80 0.61
C HIS A 125 8.57 -1.14 -0.74
N LEU A 126 7.65 -1.29 -1.69
CA LEU A 126 7.78 -0.73 -3.04
C LEU A 126 6.44 -0.17 -3.50
N PHE A 127 6.43 1.12 -3.88
CA PHE A 127 5.29 1.74 -4.54
C PHE A 127 5.40 1.66 -6.06
N ILE A 128 4.31 1.27 -6.72
CA ILE A 128 4.17 1.27 -8.18
C ILE A 128 2.93 2.07 -8.54
N ARG A 129 3.07 3.02 -9.47
CA ARG A 129 1.92 3.65 -10.15
C ARG A 129 1.62 2.89 -11.42
N VAL A 130 0.35 2.59 -11.63
CA VAL A 130 -0.14 1.89 -12.80
C VAL A 130 -0.74 2.91 -13.77
N CYS A 131 -0.03 3.19 -14.86
CA CYS A 131 -0.39 4.24 -15.82
C CYS A 131 -1.45 3.82 -16.87
N SER A 132 -2.15 2.69 -16.67
CA SER A 132 -3.11 2.18 -17.64
C SER A 132 -4.54 2.44 -17.17
N ASP A 133 -5.28 3.25 -17.93
CA ASP A 133 -6.71 3.49 -17.71
C ASP A 133 -7.52 2.18 -17.74
N GLU A 134 -7.03 1.17 -18.47
CA GLU A 134 -7.66 -0.15 -18.57
C GLU A 134 -7.31 -1.09 -17.41
N TYR A 135 -6.47 -0.70 -16.45
CA TYR A 135 -5.91 -1.63 -15.47
C TYR A 135 -6.95 -2.51 -14.76
N TYR A 136 -8.09 -1.93 -14.37
CA TYR A 136 -9.17 -2.66 -13.70
C TYR A 136 -10.09 -3.43 -14.65
N ASP A 137 -10.03 -3.17 -15.95
CA ASP A 137 -10.81 -3.86 -16.99
C ASP A 137 -10.09 -5.12 -17.49
N ARG A 138 -8.78 -5.23 -17.24
CA ARG A 138 -7.95 -6.35 -17.69
C ARG A 138 -7.94 -7.52 -16.68
N PRO A 139 -7.64 -8.76 -17.11
CA PRO A 139 -7.52 -9.92 -16.23
C PRO A 139 -6.45 -9.75 -15.13
N LEU A 140 -6.53 -10.56 -14.07
CA LEU A 140 -5.58 -10.47 -12.93
C LEU A 140 -4.14 -10.75 -13.33
N GLU A 141 -3.92 -11.60 -14.32
CA GLU A 141 -2.61 -11.96 -14.88
C GLU A 141 -1.92 -10.73 -15.49
N PHE A 142 -2.68 -9.91 -16.23
CA PHE A 142 -2.17 -8.64 -16.75
C PHE A 142 -1.78 -7.71 -15.61
N ARG A 143 -2.66 -7.55 -14.62
CA ARG A 143 -2.42 -6.67 -13.45
C ARG A 143 -1.22 -7.13 -12.63
N GLN A 144 -1.05 -8.44 -12.47
CA GLN A 144 0.09 -9.07 -11.82
C GLN A 144 1.39 -8.79 -12.57
N GLY A 145 1.37 -8.85 -13.90
CA GLY A 145 2.51 -8.49 -14.75
C GLY A 145 3.00 -7.06 -14.54
N ILE A 146 2.08 -6.09 -14.39
CA ILE A 146 2.41 -4.67 -14.16
C ILE A 146 3.16 -4.47 -12.84
N VAL A 147 2.65 -5.05 -11.75
CA VAL A 147 3.29 -4.88 -10.43
C VAL A 147 4.47 -5.85 -10.22
N GLY A 148 4.66 -6.82 -11.12
CA GLY A 148 5.71 -7.83 -11.02
C GLY A 148 5.49 -8.82 -9.87
N ALA A 149 4.24 -9.08 -9.50
CA ALA A 149 3.89 -10.12 -8.52
C ALA A 149 4.31 -11.51 -9.03
N ALA A 150 4.65 -12.44 -8.12
CA ALA A 150 5.09 -13.78 -8.52
C ALA A 150 3.94 -14.65 -9.06
N SER A 151 2.72 -14.43 -8.58
CA SER A 151 1.49 -15.03 -9.10
C SER A 151 0.28 -14.15 -8.78
N VAL A 152 -0.86 -14.45 -9.39
CA VAL A 152 -2.13 -13.75 -9.07
C VAL A 152 -2.54 -13.90 -7.60
N HIS A 153 -2.06 -14.93 -6.89
CA HIS A 153 -2.30 -15.10 -5.46
C HIS A 153 -1.51 -14.11 -4.59
N HIS A 154 -0.50 -13.43 -5.13
CA HIS A 154 0.21 -12.34 -4.45
C HIS A 154 -0.54 -11.01 -4.60
N MET A 155 -1.53 -10.94 -5.50
CA MET A 155 -2.40 -9.77 -5.67
C MET A 155 -3.51 -9.81 -4.61
N CYS A 156 -3.52 -8.81 -3.73
CA CYS A 156 -4.46 -8.71 -2.63
C CYS A 156 -5.30 -7.45 -2.71
N LYS A 157 -6.43 -7.47 -2.02
CA LYS A 157 -7.30 -6.32 -1.78
C LYS A 157 -7.57 -6.18 -0.30
N SER A 158 -7.78 -4.95 0.12
CA SER A 158 -8.34 -4.61 1.42
C SER A 158 -9.78 -4.13 1.21
N ILE A 159 -10.68 -4.61 2.06
CA ILE A 159 -12.09 -4.21 2.06
C ILE A 159 -12.53 -3.96 3.50
N VAL A 160 -13.42 -2.99 3.69
CA VAL A 160 -14.06 -2.79 4.99
C VAL A 160 -15.30 -3.66 5.04
N MET A 161 -15.40 -4.47 6.09
CA MET A 161 -16.57 -5.27 6.42
C MET A 161 -17.28 -4.64 7.61
N GLU A 162 -18.60 -4.60 7.56
CA GLU A 162 -19.45 -4.11 8.64
C GLU A 162 -20.28 -5.24 9.27
N ASN A 163 -20.44 -5.21 10.58
CA ASN A 163 -21.47 -5.99 11.25
C ASN A 163 -22.79 -5.20 11.24
N THR A 164 -23.70 -5.55 10.34
CA THR A 164 -24.97 -4.81 10.17
C THR A 164 -25.95 -4.98 11.34
N ARG A 165 -25.59 -5.77 12.36
CA ARG A 165 -26.36 -5.96 13.60
C ARG A 165 -25.88 -5.06 14.74
N VAL A 166 -24.82 -4.31 14.52
CA VAL A 166 -24.26 -3.35 15.48
C VAL A 166 -24.52 -1.95 14.94
N ASP A 167 -25.10 -1.09 15.78
CA ASP A 167 -25.32 0.32 15.45
C ASP A 167 -23.99 1.08 15.50
N ALA A 168 -23.86 2.13 14.67
CA ALA A 168 -22.64 2.94 14.67
C ALA A 168 -22.43 3.66 16.02
N ASP A 169 -23.52 4.06 16.66
CA ASP A 169 -23.54 4.75 17.95
C ASP A 169 -23.61 3.79 19.15
N ASN A 170 -23.26 2.52 18.94
CA ASN A 170 -23.25 1.53 20.01
C ASN A 170 -22.35 1.99 21.17
N SER A 171 -22.91 1.97 22.39
CA SER A 171 -22.26 2.56 23.57
C SER A 171 -21.14 1.70 24.15
N ASP A 172 -21.03 0.43 23.77
CA ASP A 172 -19.94 -0.46 24.20
C ASP A 172 -18.77 -0.39 23.20
N PRO A 173 -17.68 0.32 23.48
CA PRO A 173 -16.55 0.45 22.57
C PRO A 173 -15.81 -0.87 22.32
N SER A 174 -16.06 -1.90 23.13
CA SER A 174 -15.51 -3.24 22.89
C SER A 174 -16.27 -4.02 21.81
N ILE A 175 -17.44 -3.53 21.37
CA ILE A 175 -18.22 -4.10 20.27
C ILE A 175 -17.89 -3.34 18.97
N LEU A 176 -17.01 -3.95 18.18
CA LEU A 176 -16.50 -3.38 16.93
C LEU A 176 -17.47 -3.66 15.78
N LYS A 177 -18.00 -2.57 15.21
CA LYS A 177 -18.85 -2.62 14.01
C LYS A 177 -18.06 -2.90 12.75
N TYR A 178 -16.90 -2.27 12.58
CA TYR A 178 -16.13 -2.29 11.33
C TYR A 178 -14.82 -3.04 11.47
N TRP A 179 -14.48 -3.82 10.45
CA TRP A 179 -13.26 -4.61 10.35
C TRP A 179 -12.63 -4.41 8.98
N LEU A 180 -11.32 -4.20 8.92
CA LEU A 180 -10.61 -4.17 7.66
C LEU A 180 -10.10 -5.58 7.35
N VAL A 181 -10.50 -6.13 6.21
CA VAL A 181 -10.13 -7.49 5.79
C VAL A 181 -9.19 -7.42 4.59
N VAL A 182 -8.03 -8.06 4.71
CA VAL A 182 -7.02 -8.18 3.66
C VAL A 182 -7.00 -9.62 3.15
N VAL A 183 -7.27 -9.79 1.85
CA VAL A 183 -7.46 -11.08 1.20
C VAL A 183 -6.97 -11.05 -0.25
N GLN A 184 -6.59 -12.19 -0.82
CA GLN A 184 -6.26 -12.31 -2.24
C GLN A 184 -7.43 -11.94 -3.15
N TYR A 185 -7.15 -11.40 -4.34
CA TYR A 185 -8.18 -11.17 -5.36
C TYR A 185 -8.88 -12.45 -5.83
N THR A 186 -8.15 -13.57 -5.87
CA THR A 186 -8.70 -14.87 -6.30
C THR A 186 -9.63 -15.49 -5.27
N ALA A 187 -9.51 -15.08 -4.00
CA ALA A 187 -10.19 -15.73 -2.90
C ALA A 187 -11.58 -15.16 -2.63
N LYS A 188 -12.50 -16.05 -2.24
CA LYS A 188 -13.83 -15.70 -1.75
C LYS A 188 -13.84 -15.81 -0.22
N LEU A 189 -14.35 -14.78 0.45
CA LEU A 189 -14.46 -14.77 1.90
C LEU A 189 -15.48 -15.81 2.39
N HIS A 190 -15.11 -16.54 3.44
CA HIS A 190 -15.97 -17.49 4.11
C HIS A 190 -16.70 -16.82 5.28
N SER A 191 -17.96 -16.45 5.05
CA SER A 191 -18.78 -15.70 6.00
C SER A 191 -18.93 -16.39 7.37
N ASP A 192 -19.10 -17.71 7.42
CA ASP A 192 -19.21 -18.42 8.70
C ASP A 192 -17.89 -18.44 9.50
N LYS A 193 -16.74 -18.63 8.85
CA LYS A 193 -15.43 -18.54 9.51
C LYS A 193 -15.19 -17.13 10.05
N LEU A 194 -15.52 -16.10 9.27
CA LEU A 194 -15.44 -14.70 9.69
C LEU A 194 -16.39 -14.41 10.88
N ARG A 195 -17.63 -14.90 10.83
CA ARG A 195 -18.61 -14.77 11.92
C ARG A 195 -18.11 -15.44 13.20
N ALA A 196 -17.57 -16.66 13.10
CA ALA A 196 -17.03 -17.40 14.23
C ALA A 196 -15.84 -16.66 14.87
N PHE A 197 -14.97 -16.09 14.04
CA PHE A 197 -13.88 -15.25 14.51
C PHE A 197 -14.39 -13.99 15.23
N VAL A 198 -15.29 -13.22 14.61
CA VAL A 198 -15.85 -11.99 15.23
C VAL A 198 -16.52 -12.32 16.56
N GLN A 199 -17.23 -13.44 16.66
CA GLN A 199 -17.81 -13.88 17.92
C GLN A 199 -16.74 -14.11 19.00
N LYS A 200 -15.65 -14.80 18.64
CA LYS A 200 -14.53 -15.07 19.53
C LYS A 200 -13.77 -13.80 19.93
N ALA A 201 -13.57 -12.89 18.98
CA ALA A 201 -12.87 -11.61 19.21
C ALA A 201 -13.61 -10.68 20.19
N HIS A 202 -14.91 -10.89 20.35
CA HIS A 202 -15.74 -10.18 21.33
C HIS A 202 -15.96 -10.98 22.63
N ASP A 203 -15.13 -11.99 22.91
CA ASP A 203 -15.25 -12.86 24.09
C ASP A 203 -16.65 -13.47 24.28
N GLY A 204 -17.36 -13.72 23.18
CA GLY A 204 -18.73 -14.26 23.21
C GLY A 204 -19.81 -13.25 23.62
N LYS A 205 -19.49 -11.96 23.81
CA LYS A 205 -20.48 -10.89 24.09
C LYS A 205 -21.55 -10.79 23.01
N LEU A 206 -21.18 -11.09 21.76
CA LEU A 206 -22.11 -11.17 20.64
C LEU A 206 -22.58 -12.62 20.44
N SER A 207 -23.90 -12.82 20.43
CA SER A 207 -24.47 -14.09 19.97
C SER A 207 -24.34 -14.23 18.45
N LYS A 208 -24.44 -15.47 17.93
CA LYS A 208 -24.40 -15.73 16.48
C LYS A 208 -25.44 -14.93 15.68
N LYS A 209 -26.59 -14.59 16.29
CA LYS A 209 -27.66 -13.81 15.66
C LYS A 209 -27.34 -12.31 15.57
N GLN A 210 -26.43 -11.82 16.43
CA GLN A 210 -25.96 -10.43 16.48
C GLN A 210 -24.72 -10.20 15.62
N ILE A 211 -24.38 -11.14 14.74
CA ILE A 211 -23.24 -11.01 13.84
C ILE A 211 -23.70 -11.29 12.40
N ASN A 212 -23.68 -10.26 11.58
CA ASN A 212 -23.91 -10.35 10.14
C ASN A 212 -22.88 -9.48 9.43
N MET A 213 -21.74 -10.09 9.07
CA MET A 213 -20.67 -9.40 8.36
C MET A 213 -21.05 -9.21 6.89
N ARG A 214 -21.09 -7.95 6.45
CA ARG A 214 -21.36 -7.55 5.06
C ARG A 214 -20.29 -6.59 4.58
N LEU A 215 -20.20 -6.42 3.27
CA LEU A 215 -19.34 -5.39 2.70
C LEU A 215 -19.88 -4.03 3.14
N CYS A 216 -18.99 -3.18 3.68
CA CYS A 216 -19.34 -1.82 4.07
C CYS A 216 -19.75 -1.00 2.84
N PRO A 217 -20.80 -0.17 2.91
CA PRO A 217 -21.10 0.82 1.88
C PRO A 217 -19.88 1.68 1.54
N GLU A 218 -19.74 2.07 0.27
CA GLU A 218 -18.53 2.74 -0.22
C GLU A 218 -18.32 4.11 0.43
N ASP A 219 -19.38 4.90 0.61
CA ASP A 219 -19.35 6.19 1.29
C ASP A 219 -18.83 6.07 2.73
N VAL A 220 -19.32 5.08 3.48
CA VAL A 220 -18.87 4.80 4.85
C VAL A 220 -17.42 4.29 4.86
N SER A 221 -17.06 3.41 3.92
CA SER A 221 -15.67 2.94 3.76
C SER A 221 -14.72 4.10 3.46
N ASN A 222 -15.13 5.03 2.61
CA ASN A 222 -14.35 6.21 2.24
C ASN A 222 -14.18 7.16 3.43
N GLU A 223 -15.21 7.32 4.26
CA GLU A 223 -15.12 8.11 5.49
C GLU A 223 -14.16 7.48 6.50
N LEU A 224 -14.26 6.17 6.73
CA LEU A 224 -13.43 5.42 7.68
C LEU A 224 -11.96 5.34 7.25
N THR A 225 -11.72 5.08 5.96
CA THR A 225 -10.35 4.85 5.45
C THR A 225 -9.71 6.11 4.91
N GLY A 226 -10.50 7.02 4.33
CA GLY A 226 -10.01 8.16 3.58
C GLY A 226 -9.64 7.85 2.13
N PHE A 227 -9.98 6.66 1.64
CA PHE A 227 -9.63 6.20 0.29
C PHE A 227 -10.89 5.77 -0.46
N GLU A 228 -10.91 6.03 -1.76
CA GLU A 228 -12.02 5.65 -2.62
C GLU A 228 -11.96 4.17 -3.03
N HIS A 229 -13.00 3.69 -3.72
CA HIS A 229 -13.04 2.37 -4.33
C HIS A 229 -11.77 2.11 -5.13
N ASN A 230 -11.25 0.87 -5.08
CA ASN A 230 -9.96 0.45 -5.67
C ASN A 230 -8.68 1.11 -5.09
N GLY A 231 -8.81 2.11 -4.22
CA GLY A 231 -7.70 2.74 -3.49
C GLY A 231 -7.57 2.28 -2.04
N VAL A 232 -8.53 1.52 -1.51
CA VAL A 232 -8.54 1.12 -0.09
C VAL A 232 -7.22 0.44 0.30
N SER A 233 -6.68 0.82 1.45
CA SER A 233 -5.42 0.34 2.04
C SER A 233 -5.56 0.27 3.56
N PRO A 234 -4.89 -0.66 4.26
CA PRO A 234 -4.80 -0.63 5.73
C PRO A 234 -3.85 0.45 6.27
N ILE A 235 -3.08 1.10 5.40
CA ILE A 235 -1.99 2.03 5.76
C ILE A 235 -2.55 3.46 5.81
N ALA A 236 -2.24 4.20 6.87
CA ALA A 236 -2.57 5.62 7.00
C ALA A 236 -4.07 5.96 6.87
N ILE A 237 -4.92 5.04 7.29
CA ILE A 237 -6.38 5.19 7.34
C ILE A 237 -6.81 6.26 8.36
N ARG A 238 -7.95 6.90 8.12
CA ARG A 238 -8.48 7.97 9.00
C ARG A 238 -8.89 7.44 10.37
N THR A 239 -9.58 6.31 10.41
CA THR A 239 -10.04 5.66 11.64
C THR A 239 -9.32 4.32 11.78
N LYS A 240 -8.61 4.11 12.90
CA LYS A 240 -7.92 2.84 13.15
C LYS A 240 -8.95 1.71 13.25
N LEU A 241 -8.85 0.74 12.35
CA LEU A 241 -9.69 -0.45 12.32
C LEU A 241 -8.88 -1.69 12.71
N PRO A 242 -9.48 -2.68 13.40
CA PRO A 242 -8.86 -3.99 13.55
C PRO A 242 -8.71 -4.65 12.17
N ILE A 243 -7.56 -5.28 11.94
CA ILE A 243 -7.22 -5.89 10.65
C ILE A 243 -7.37 -7.40 10.76
N ILE A 244 -8.04 -8.01 9.79
CA ILE A 244 -8.07 -9.45 9.57
C ILE A 244 -7.26 -9.73 8.31
N LEU A 245 -6.23 -10.57 8.43
CA LEU A 245 -5.37 -10.96 7.31
C LEU A 245 -5.65 -12.44 6.97
N SER A 246 -5.87 -12.73 5.69
CA SER A 246 -5.97 -14.11 5.22
C SER A 246 -4.69 -14.89 5.55
N HIS A 247 -4.83 -16.05 6.19
CA HIS A 247 -3.70 -16.95 6.47
C HIS A 247 -2.93 -17.34 5.20
N LYS A 248 -3.60 -17.39 4.03
CA LYS A 248 -2.95 -17.67 2.75
C LYS A 248 -1.96 -16.58 2.35
N ILE A 249 -2.16 -15.32 2.79
CA ILE A 249 -1.22 -14.21 2.57
C ILE A 249 0.02 -14.39 3.45
N ALA A 250 -0.19 -14.76 4.73
CA ALA A 250 0.90 -15.05 5.65
C ALA A 250 1.76 -16.27 5.25
N ALA A 251 1.23 -17.12 4.36
CA ALA A 251 1.90 -18.32 3.85
C ALA A 251 2.45 -18.17 2.42
N LEU A 252 2.46 -16.95 1.85
CA LEU A 252 2.94 -16.73 0.48
C LEU A 252 4.41 -17.11 0.31
N GLN A 253 4.72 -17.63 -0.87
CA GLN A 253 6.08 -17.90 -1.32
C GLN A 253 6.21 -17.45 -2.79
N PRO A 254 7.05 -16.44 -3.09
CA PRO A 254 7.84 -15.63 -2.15
C PRO A 254 6.99 -14.80 -1.17
N ASP A 255 7.58 -14.43 -0.02
CA ASP A 255 6.93 -13.60 1.01
C ASP A 255 6.84 -12.12 0.58
N VAL A 256 5.97 -11.84 -0.39
CA VAL A 256 5.60 -10.49 -0.83
C VAL A 256 4.14 -10.51 -1.23
N PHE A 257 3.38 -9.49 -0.86
CA PHE A 257 2.02 -9.32 -1.35
C PHE A 257 1.80 -7.88 -1.79
N TRP A 258 0.86 -7.68 -2.71
CA TRP A 258 0.56 -6.39 -3.32
C TRP A 258 -0.85 -5.93 -2.95
N LEU A 259 -0.98 -4.64 -2.61
CA LEU A 259 -2.24 -4.00 -2.23
C LEU A 259 -2.46 -2.67 -2.96
N GLY A 260 -3.70 -2.19 -2.95
CA GLY A 260 -4.02 -0.79 -3.18
C GLY A 260 -3.34 0.11 -2.13
N ALA A 261 -2.99 1.33 -2.53
CA ALA A 261 -2.17 2.22 -1.72
C ALA A 261 -2.75 3.64 -1.64
N GLY A 262 -4.05 3.76 -1.38
CA GLY A 262 -4.74 5.02 -1.15
C GLY A 262 -5.17 5.78 -2.40
N GLU A 263 -4.62 5.43 -3.57
CA GLU A 263 -5.03 5.95 -4.88
C GLU A 263 -5.32 4.79 -5.84
N VAL A 264 -6.24 5.02 -6.78
CA VAL A 264 -6.71 4.00 -7.72
C VAL A 264 -5.57 3.40 -8.54
N ASP A 265 -4.59 4.22 -8.93
CA ASP A 265 -3.43 3.83 -9.72
C ASP A 265 -2.21 3.45 -8.86
N LEU A 266 -2.21 3.73 -7.55
CA LEU A 266 -1.06 3.46 -6.69
C LEU A 266 -1.18 2.08 -6.02
N LYS A 267 -0.10 1.31 -6.06
CA LYS A 267 0.03 -0.02 -5.47
C LYS A 267 1.25 -0.08 -4.58
N VAL A 268 1.17 -0.88 -3.53
CA VAL A 268 2.29 -1.11 -2.61
C VAL A 268 2.53 -2.60 -2.47
N GLY A 269 3.80 -3.00 -2.60
CA GLY A 269 4.28 -4.36 -2.35
C GLY A 269 5.16 -4.38 -1.10
N MET A 270 4.98 -5.38 -0.23
CA MET A 270 5.82 -5.58 0.96
C MET A 270 5.77 -7.05 1.44
N PRO A 271 6.73 -7.49 2.26
CA PRO A 271 6.64 -8.81 2.92
C PRO A 271 5.44 -8.92 3.84
N ALA A 272 4.78 -10.08 3.83
CA ALA A 272 3.67 -10.34 4.75
C ALA A 272 4.18 -10.43 6.20
N ALA A 273 5.39 -10.98 6.42
CA ALA A 273 6.01 -11.01 7.74
C ALA A 273 6.17 -9.60 8.34
N ASP A 274 6.75 -8.66 7.60
CA ASP A 274 6.93 -7.27 8.03
C ASP A 274 5.58 -6.59 8.32
N PHE A 275 4.57 -6.85 7.48
CA PHE A 275 3.22 -6.33 7.71
C PHE A 275 2.59 -6.90 8.98
N ILE A 276 2.74 -8.20 9.24
CA ILE A 276 2.20 -8.85 10.43
C ILE A 276 2.85 -8.31 11.70
N GLU A 277 4.16 -8.13 11.70
CA GLU A 277 4.90 -7.58 12.84
C GLU A 277 4.46 -6.13 13.15
N ALA A 278 4.27 -5.31 12.12
CA ALA A 278 4.03 -3.88 12.29
C ALA A 278 2.56 -3.47 12.50
N TYR A 279 1.62 -4.25 11.97
CA TYR A 279 0.18 -3.97 12.06
C TYR A 279 -0.57 -4.92 13.00
N GLU A 280 0.07 -5.98 13.47
CA GLU A 280 -0.50 -6.99 14.38
C GLU A 280 -1.90 -7.46 13.95
N PRO A 281 -2.11 -7.84 12.67
CA PRO A 281 -3.42 -8.26 12.19
C PRO A 281 -3.81 -9.61 12.80
N HIS A 282 -5.12 -9.87 12.85
CA HIS A 282 -5.63 -11.20 13.13
C HIS A 282 -5.48 -12.10 11.90
N VAL A 283 -4.46 -12.96 11.91
CA VAL A 283 -4.24 -13.95 10.85
C VAL A 283 -5.28 -15.06 10.98
N LEU A 284 -6.12 -15.22 9.96
CA LEU A 284 -7.29 -16.10 10.01
C LEU A 284 -7.46 -16.91 8.73
N ASP A 285 -7.92 -18.15 8.90
CA ASP A 285 -8.59 -18.88 7.84
C ASP A 285 -9.98 -18.29 7.58
N CYS A 286 -10.02 -17.31 6.66
CA CYS A 286 -11.20 -16.51 6.35
C CYS A 286 -11.69 -16.69 4.91
N THR A 287 -11.16 -17.66 4.16
CA THR A 287 -11.49 -17.89 2.76
C THR A 287 -12.01 -19.31 2.55
N TYR A 288 -12.70 -19.53 1.43
CA TYR A 288 -12.92 -20.90 0.95
C TYR A 288 -11.59 -21.52 0.51
N ASP A 289 -11.50 -22.83 0.68
CA ASP A 289 -10.47 -23.62 0.03
C ASP A 289 -10.84 -23.76 -1.45
N GLU A 290 -9.83 -23.66 -2.31
CA GLU A 290 -9.99 -23.89 -3.76
C GLU A 290 -9.94 -25.39 -4.03
#